data_AF-A0A8T6UMQ3-F1
#
_entry.id   AF-A0A8T6UMQ3-F1
#
_cell.length_a   1.000
_cell.length_b   1.000
_cell.length_c   1.000
_cell.angle_alpha   90.00
_cell.angle_beta   90.00
_cell.angle_gamma   90.00
#
_symmetry.space_group_name_H-M   'P 1'
#
loop_
_entity.id
_entity.type
_entity.pdbx_description
1 polymer ?
#
loop_
_entity_poly.entity_id
_entity_poly.type
_entity_poly.pdbx_seq_one_letter_code
_entity_poly.pdbx_strand_id
1 'polypeptide(L)'
;MRSLVKWYHREHRQQLPNPFVHLNTYSDTVLIRDKMLDNLVTLRIKSLDESSFQFYCENCGSTSCRHIRFATTVPDVLSELEEKGYVYTGEHGES
;
A
#
# COMPACT_ATOMS: atom_id res chain seq x y z
N MET A 1 4.94 27.92 -30.02
CA MET A 1 4.28 27.67 -28.72
C MET A 1 4.06 26.17 -28.45
N ARG A 2 5.11 25.34 -28.45
CA ARG A 2 5.02 23.89 -28.11
C ARG A 2 5.88 23.49 -26.91
N SER A 3 6.57 24.46 -26.28
CA SER A 3 7.63 24.20 -25.30
C SER A 3 7.27 24.57 -23.85
N LEU A 4 6.19 25.32 -23.63
CA LEU A 4 5.77 25.74 -22.28
C LEU A 4 4.97 24.67 -21.53
N VAL A 5 4.21 23.83 -22.25
CA VAL A 5 3.40 22.75 -21.65
C VAL A 5 4.27 21.67 -21.02
N LYS A 6 5.46 21.40 -21.58
CA LYS A 6 6.40 20.40 -21.04
C LYS A 6 7.07 20.86 -19.74
N TRP A 7 7.20 22.17 -19.52
CA TRP A 7 7.81 22.72 -18.30
C TRP A 7 6.80 22.76 -17.15
N TYR A 8 5.54 23.13 -17.42
CA TYR A 8 4.47 23.11 -16.42
C TYR A 8 4.27 21.73 -15.77
N HIS A 9 4.31 20.65 -16.55
CA HIS A 9 4.22 19.28 -16.01
C HIS A 9 5.46 18.80 -15.25
N ARG A 10 6.63 19.45 -15.43
CA ARG A 10 7.90 19.03 -14.80
C ARG A 10 8.05 19.61 -13.40
N GLU A 11 7.59 20.85 -13.19
CA GLU A 11 7.65 21.55 -11.90
C GLU A 11 6.36 21.37 -11.09
N HIS A 12 5.22 21.22 -11.76
CA HIS A 12 3.97 20.77 -11.15
C HIS A 12 3.72 19.30 -11.51
N ARG A 13 4.65 18.41 -11.12
CA ARG A 13 4.29 17.01 -10.90
C ARG A 13 3.36 17.04 -9.70
N GLN A 14 2.11 17.45 -9.92
CA GLN A 14 1.04 17.47 -8.93
C GLN A 14 1.14 16.12 -8.26
N GLN A 15 1.53 16.11 -6.99
CA GLN A 15 1.36 14.95 -6.14
C GLN A 15 -0.14 14.77 -6.12
N LEU A 16 -0.66 14.02 -7.10
CA LEU A 16 -2.06 13.64 -7.11
C LEU A 16 -2.29 13.04 -5.74
N PRO A 17 -3.28 13.54 -4.98
CA PRO A 17 -3.52 13.06 -3.64
C PRO A 17 -3.60 11.54 -3.70
N ASN A 18 -2.82 10.88 -2.84
CA ASN A 18 -2.74 9.42 -2.86
C ASN A 18 -4.17 8.86 -2.89
N PRO A 19 -4.54 8.10 -3.94
CA PRO A 19 -5.90 7.62 -4.10
C PRO A 19 -6.28 6.60 -3.02
N PHE A 20 -5.30 6.11 -2.27
CA PHE A 20 -5.49 5.15 -1.19
C PHE A 20 -5.67 5.85 0.14
N VAL A 21 -6.63 5.37 0.92
CA VAL A 21 -6.86 5.81 2.31
C VAL A 21 -6.85 4.57 3.18
N HIS A 22 -5.92 4.49 4.13
CA HIS A 22 -5.97 3.48 5.19
C HIS A 22 -7.17 3.77 6.08
N LEU A 23 -7.99 2.75 6.32
CA LEU A 23 -9.17 2.86 7.16
C LEU A 23 -8.94 2.22 8.52
N ASN A 24 -8.41 1.00 8.50
CA ASN A 24 -8.18 0.23 9.72
C ASN A 24 -7.17 -0.90 9.50
N THR A 25 -6.52 -1.30 10.58
CA THR A 25 -5.73 -2.52 10.67
C THR A 25 -6.38 -3.44 11.69
N TYR A 26 -6.56 -4.70 11.32
CA TYR A 26 -6.95 -5.79 12.21
C TYR A 26 -5.79 -6.79 12.31
N SER A 27 -5.91 -7.77 13.19
CA SER A 27 -4.82 -8.71 13.50
C SER A 27 -4.26 -9.48 12.30
N ASP A 28 -5.06 -9.74 11.27
CA ASP A 28 -4.68 -10.49 10.06
C ASP A 28 -5.05 -9.77 8.75
N THR A 29 -5.62 -8.57 8.83
CA THR A 29 -6.17 -7.87 7.67
C THR A 29 -5.99 -6.36 7.75
N VAL A 30 -5.73 -5.72 6.60
CA VAL A 30 -5.65 -4.28 6.45
C VAL A 30 -6.72 -3.82 5.49
N LEU A 31 -7.53 -2.84 5.90
CA LEU A 31 -8.56 -2.24 5.06
C LEU A 31 -8.09 -0.90 4.49
N ILE A 32 -8.12 -0.81 3.17
CA ILE A 32 -7.77 0.38 2.42
C ILE A 32 -8.94 0.74 1.51
N ARG A 33 -9.29 2.02 1.41
CA ARG A 33 -10.19 2.53 0.38
C ARG A 33 -9.38 2.96 -0.84
N ASP A 34 -9.70 2.41 -2.01
CA ASP A 34 -9.19 2.89 -3.30
C ASP A 34 -10.21 3.84 -3.92
N LYS A 35 -9.90 5.14 -3.91
CA LYS A 35 -10.77 6.19 -4.47
C LYS A 35 -10.89 6.11 -6.00
N MET A 36 -9.92 5.52 -6.70
CA MET A 36 -10.00 5.38 -8.17
C MET A 36 -10.97 4.29 -8.58
N LEU A 37 -11.06 3.22 -7.78
CA LEU A 37 -11.98 2.10 -8.02
C LEU A 37 -13.33 2.28 -7.32
N ASP A 38 -13.46 3.32 -6.50
CA ASP A 38 -14.54 3.53 -5.51
C ASP A 38 -14.89 2.25 -4.75
N ASN A 39 -13.86 1.56 -4.25
CA ASN A 39 -14.01 0.25 -3.65
C ASN A 39 -13.15 0.12 -2.38
N LEU A 40 -13.60 -0.77 -1.49
CA LEU A 40 -12.83 -1.22 -0.34
C LEU A 40 -11.93 -2.38 -0.76
N VAL A 41 -10.68 -2.30 -0.36
CA VAL A 41 -9.65 -3.29 -0.66
C VAL A 41 -9.18 -3.89 0.65
N THR A 42 -9.31 -5.21 0.75
CA THR A 42 -8.79 -6.00 1.87
C THR A 42 -7.44 -6.58 1.48
N LEU A 43 -6.43 -6.30 2.30
CA LEU A 43 -5.16 -7.00 2.28
C LEU A 43 -5.13 -7.99 3.43
N ARG A 44 -4.83 -9.25 3.14
CA ARG A 44 -4.59 -10.27 4.16
C ARG A 44 -3.11 -10.39 4.47
N ILE A 45 -2.82 -10.66 5.72
CA ILE A 45 -1.50 -11.04 6.19
C ILE A 45 -1.40 -12.55 6.03
N LYS A 46 -0.43 -12.99 5.25
CA LYS A 46 -0.11 -14.41 5.05
C LYS A 46 1.24 -14.69 5.69
N SER A 47 1.23 -15.46 6.77
CA SER A 47 2.45 -16.01 7.36
C SER A 47 3.12 -16.92 6.34
N LEU A 48 4.43 -16.72 6.13
CA LEU A 48 5.23 -17.59 5.28
C LEU A 48 5.97 -18.63 6.13
N ASP A 49 6.54 -18.18 7.26
CA ASP A 49 7.25 -18.98 8.25
C ASP A 49 6.88 -18.54 9.68
N GLU A 50 7.54 -19.10 10.69
CA GLU A 50 7.30 -18.79 12.11
C GLU A 50 7.55 -17.32 12.48
N SER A 51 8.29 -16.58 11.66
CA SER A 51 8.72 -15.20 11.95
C SER A 51 8.55 -14.25 10.76
N SER A 52 7.93 -14.70 9.67
CA SER A 52 7.85 -13.94 8.41
C SER A 52 6.41 -13.86 7.90
N PHE A 53 6.07 -12.73 7.28
CA PHE A 53 4.77 -12.56 6.64
C PHE A 53 4.84 -11.75 5.35
N GLN A 54 3.81 -11.92 4.53
CA GLN A 54 3.60 -11.17 3.30
C GLN A 54 2.15 -10.71 3.21
N PHE A 55 1.91 -9.56 2.59
CA PHE A 55 0.55 -9.12 2.27
C PHE A 55 0.05 -9.78 1.00
N TYR A 56 -1.23 -10.08 0.97
CA TYR A 56 -1.96 -10.55 -0.20
C TYR A 56 -3.21 -9.69 -0.40
N CYS A 57 -3.36 -9.11 -1.58
CA CYS A 57 -4.54 -8.31 -1.91
C CYS A 57 -5.64 -9.22 -2.45
N GLU A 58 -6.77 -9.32 -1.74
CA GLU A 58 -7.91 -10.12 -2.19
C GLU A 58 -8.54 -9.55 -3.46
N ASN A 59 -8.48 -8.23 -3.64
CA ASN A 59 -9.05 -7.54 -4.79
C ASN A 59 -8.22 -7.72 -6.07
N CYS A 60 -6.89 -7.70 -5.95
CA CYS A 60 -5.99 -7.85 -7.10
C CYS A 60 -5.52 -9.29 -7.31
N GLY A 61 -5.74 -10.17 -6.33
CA GLY A 61 -5.25 -11.55 -6.35
C GLY A 61 -3.72 -11.64 -6.36
N SER A 62 -3.01 -10.63 -5.85
CA SER A 62 -1.56 -10.47 -5.98
C SER A 62 -0.90 -10.04 -4.67
N THR A 63 0.36 -10.45 -4.48
CA THR A 63 1.25 -10.03 -3.39
C THR A 63 2.09 -8.80 -3.73
N SER A 64 1.97 -8.28 -4.95
CA SER A 64 2.74 -7.13 -5.46
C SER A 64 1.86 -6.14 -6.22
N CYS A 65 0.86 -5.60 -5.53
CA CYS A 65 -0.03 -4.58 -6.11
C CYS A 65 0.20 -3.21 -5.44
N ARG A 66 -0.36 -2.16 -6.07
CA ARG A 66 -0.27 -0.78 -5.56
C ARG A 66 -0.87 -0.63 -4.16
N HIS A 67 -1.89 -1.42 -3.83
CA HIS A 67 -2.51 -1.42 -2.50
C HIS A 67 -1.55 -1.94 -1.42
N ILE A 68 -0.78 -2.99 -1.72
CA ILE A 68 0.23 -3.54 -0.80
C ILE A 68 1.36 -2.55 -0.63
N ARG A 69 1.87 -1.98 -1.73
CA ARG A 69 2.90 -0.94 -1.68
C ARG A 69 2.45 0.22 -0.80
N PHE A 70 1.21 0.68 -0.92
CA PHE A 70 0.66 1.70 -0.03
C PHE A 70 0.59 1.22 1.43
N ALA A 71 0.08 0.02 1.70
CA ALA A 71 0.00 -0.51 3.06
C ALA A 71 1.36 -0.54 3.77
N THR A 72 2.42 -0.91 3.04
CA THR A 72 3.80 -0.92 3.58
C THR A 72 4.35 0.48 3.87
N THR A 73 3.75 1.54 3.34
CA THR A 73 4.11 2.93 3.68
C THR A 73 3.36 3.45 4.91
N VAL A 74 2.34 2.74 5.40
CA VAL A 74 1.57 3.12 6.59
C VAL A 74 2.28 2.55 7.82
N PRO A 75 2.86 3.38 8.69
CA PRO A 75 3.66 2.90 9.82
C PRO A 75 2.84 2.03 10.78
N ASP A 76 1.58 2.40 11.06
CA ASP A 76 0.69 1.64 11.95
C ASP A 76 0.44 0.20 11.47
N VAL A 77 0.51 -0.05 10.16
CA VAL A 77 0.28 -1.38 9.58
C VAL A 77 1.45 -2.32 9.86
N LEU A 78 2.69 -1.82 9.79
CA LEU A 78 3.88 -2.64 10.03
C LEU A 78 4.18 -2.74 11.53
N SER A 79 3.99 -1.65 12.28
CA SER A 79 4.29 -1.61 13.72
C SER A 79 3.55 -2.69 14.51
N GLU A 80 2.26 -2.93 14.25
CA GLU A 80 1.50 -3.94 14.99
C GLU A 80 2.04 -5.38 14.80
N LEU A 81 2.68 -5.64 13.66
CA LEU A 81 3.24 -6.95 13.32
C LEU A 81 4.71 -7.08 13.74
N GLU A 82 5.47 -5.99 13.62
CA GLU A 82 6.84 -5.91 14.11
C GLU A 82 6.90 -6.02 15.65
N GLU A 83 5.95 -5.42 16.38
CA GLU A 83 5.83 -5.57 17.84
C GLU A 83 5.57 -7.02 18.27
N LYS A 84 4.96 -7.83 17.39
CA LYS A 84 4.74 -9.26 17.60
C LYS A 84 5.94 -10.12 17.15
N GLY A 85 7.01 -9.50 16.66
CA GLY A 85 8.23 -10.18 16.21
C GLY A 85 8.17 -10.70 14.78
N TYR A 86 7.18 -10.29 13.98
CA TYR A 86 7.08 -10.68 12.58
C TYR A 86 7.85 -9.73 11.66
N VAL A 87 8.57 -10.29 10.69
CA VAL A 87 9.32 -9.54 9.67
C VAL A 87 8.56 -9.57 8.35
N TYR A 88 8.32 -8.40 7.76
CA TYR A 88 7.72 -8.32 6.43
C TYR A 88 8.75 -8.72 5.36
N THR A 89 8.37 -9.64 4.47
CA THR A 89 9.27 -10.17 3.41
C THR A 89 8.74 -9.92 2.00
N GLY A 90 7.78 -9.01 1.83
CA GLY A 90 7.20 -8.67 0.53
C GLY A 90 7.84 -7.46 -0.15
N GLU A 91 7.31 -7.07 -1.31
CA GLU A 91 7.73 -5.84 -1.98
C GLU A 91 7.32 -4.62 -1.14
N HIS A 92 8.28 -3.74 -0.85
CA HIS A 92 8.01 -2.44 -0.26
C HIS A 92 7.57 -1.45 -1.34
N GLY A 93 6.62 -0.58 -1.00
CA GLY A 93 6.37 0.62 -1.80
C GLY A 93 7.53 1.61 -1.65
N GLU A 94 8.06 2.11 -2.76
CA GLU A 94 8.93 3.29 -2.75
C GLU A 94 8.04 4.54 -2.58
N SER A 95 8.28 5.29 -1.50
CA SER A 95 7.59 6.54 -1.14
C SER A 95 7.82 7.68 -2.12
#